data_AF-A0A9X9X6U9-F1
#
_entry.id   AF-A0A9X9X6U9-F1
#
_cell.length_a   1.000
_cell.length_b   1.000
_cell.length_c   1.000
_cell.angle_alpha   90.00
_cell.angle_beta   90.00
_cell.angle_gamma   90.00
#
_symmetry.space_group_name_H-M   'P 1'
#
loop_
_entity.id
_entity.type
_entity.pdbx_description
1 polymer ?
#
loop_
_entity_poly.entity_id
_entity_poly.type
_entity_poly.pdbx_seq_one_letter_code
_entity_poly.pdbx_strand_id
1 'polypeptide(L)' 'MVDPNEQEVAAMRAAGDIAGQYIEAVGRSDMATWSAEDWRGFIEAICGAYVDCLVEQQVAINQALHKVQGLPG' A
#
# COMPACT_ATOMS: atom_id res chain seq x y z
N MET A 1 -1.69 -13.29 -1.40
CA MET A 1 -3.00 -13.75 -0.88
C MET A 1 -3.57 -14.77 -1.83
N VAL A 2 -4.19 -15.81 -1.28
CA VAL A 2 -5.11 -16.65 -2.04
C VAL A 2 -6.49 -16.03 -1.80
N ASP A 3 -7.16 -15.62 -2.88
CA ASP A 3 -8.49 -14.97 -2.88
C ASP A 3 -8.59 -13.62 -2.13
N PRO A 4 -7.92 -12.57 -2.64
CA PRO A 4 -7.99 -11.24 -2.04
C PRO A 4 -9.40 -10.64 -2.16
N ASN A 5 -9.85 -9.98 -1.09
CA ASN A 5 -11.07 -9.18 -1.11
C ASN A 5 -10.84 -7.82 -1.82
N GLU A 6 -11.90 -7.03 -2.03
CA GLU A 6 -11.81 -5.76 -2.76
C GLU A 6 -10.84 -4.73 -2.14
N GLN A 7 -10.79 -4.68 -0.80
CA GLN A 7 -9.89 -3.79 -0.05
C GLN A 7 -8.43 -4.19 -0.23
N GLU A 8 -8.17 -5.50 -0.18
CA GLU A 8 -6.85 -6.07 -0.44
C GLU A 8 -6.42 -5.86 -1.90
N VAL A 9 -7.34 -5.95 -2.86
CA VAL A 9 -7.06 -5.62 -4.27
C VAL A 9 -6.73 -4.13 -4.44
N ALA A 10 -7.47 -3.23 -3.78
CA ALA A 10 -7.18 -1.80 -3.82
C ALA A 10 -5.81 -1.48 -3.20
N ALA A 11 -5.49 -2.08 -2.06
CA ALA A 11 -4.19 -1.93 -1.40
C ALA A 11 -3.04 -2.47 -2.25
N MET A 12 -3.23 -3.60 -2.95
CA MET A 12 -2.23 -4.12 -3.90
C MET A 12 -1.98 -3.16 -5.08
N ARG A 13 -3.01 -2.45 -5.56
CA ARG A 13 -2.82 -1.44 -6.63
C ARG A 13 -2.00 -0.26 -6.13
N ALA A 14 -2.35 0.30 -4.96
CA ALA A 14 -1.59 1.39 -4.36
C ALA A 14 -0.11 1.00 -4.11
N ALA A 15 0.12 -0.20 -3.60
CA ALA A 15 1.46 -0.73 -3.41
C ALA A 15 2.22 -0.92 -4.74
N GLY A 16 1.52 -1.32 -5.82
CA GLY A 16 2.08 -1.43 -7.17
C GLY A 16 2.52 -0.08 -7.74
N ASP A 17 1.74 0.98 -7.52
CA ASP A 17 2.12 2.34 -7.96
C ASP A 17 3.39 2.81 -7.24
N ILE A 18 3.48 2.56 -5.93
CA ILE A 18 4.67 2.87 -5.13
C ILE A 18 5.87 2.03 -5.56
N ALA A 19 5.66 0.75 -5.92
CA ALA A 19 6.71 -0.10 -6.48
C ALA A 19 7.31 0.52 -7.76
N GLY A 20 6.45 0.97 -8.68
CA GLY A 20 6.87 1.63 -9.92
C GLY A 20 7.70 2.89 -9.65
N GLN A 21 7.20 3.77 -8.78
CA GLN A 21 7.90 5.00 -8.39
C GLN A 21 9.27 4.71 -7.75
N TYR A 22 9.37 3.66 -6.93
CA TYR A 22 10.64 3.26 -6.32
C TYR A 22 11.64 2.78 -7.37
N ILE A 23 11.21 1.94 -8.31
CA ILE A 23 12.07 1.45 -9.41
C ILE A 23 12.59 2.62 -10.24
N GLU A 24 11.72 3.59 -10.56
CA GLU A 24 12.10 4.82 -11.27
C GLU A 24 13.11 5.65 -10.48
N ALA A 25 12.89 5.83 -9.17
CA ALA A 25 13.78 6.60 -8.30
C ALA A 25 15.17 5.97 -8.13
N VAL A 26 15.26 4.63 -8.07
CA VAL A 26 16.54 3.91 -8.04
C VAL A 26 17.28 4.02 -9.38
N GLY A 27 16.56 4.27 -10.49
CA GLY A 27 17.13 4.44 -11.82
C GLY A 27 17.70 3.16 -12.43
N ARG A 28 17.41 1.99 -11.85
CA ARG A 28 17.88 0.67 -12.30
C ARG A 28 16.69 -0.27 -12.41
N SER A 29 16.26 -0.56 -13.64
CA SER A 29 15.15 -1.49 -13.90
C SER A 29 15.54 -2.97 -13.81
N ASP A 30 16.83 -3.29 -13.92
CA ASP A 30 17.33 -4.64 -13.67
C ASP A 30 17.50 -4.91 -12.17
N MET A 31 16.42 -5.38 -11.54
CA MET A 31 16.37 -5.71 -10.12
C MET A 31 17.30 -6.85 -9.72
N ALA A 32 17.81 -7.66 -10.66
CA ALA A 32 18.79 -8.70 -10.35
C ALA A 32 20.15 -8.10 -9.93
N THR A 33 20.40 -6.84 -10.28
CA THR A 33 21.63 -6.09 -9.94
C THR A 33 21.49 -5.24 -8.68
N TRP A 34 20.31 -5.22 -8.07
CA TRP A 34 20.04 -4.41 -6.90
C TRP A 34 20.85 -4.90 -5.70
N SER A 35 21.32 -3.94 -4.92
CA SER A 35 21.96 -4.25 -3.64
C SER A 35 20.92 -4.78 -2.65
N ALA A 36 21.40 -5.40 -1.56
CA ALA A 36 20.52 -5.81 -0.46
C ALA A 36 19.78 -4.62 0.18
N GLU A 37 20.35 -3.41 0.10
CA GLU A 37 19.73 -2.18 0.60
C GLU A 37 18.60 -1.71 -0.32
N ASP A 38 18.81 -1.71 -1.64
CA ASP A 38 17.77 -1.38 -2.63
C ASP A 38 16.58 -2.35 -2.50
N TRP A 39 16.86 -3.64 -2.35
CA TRP A 39 15.82 -4.65 -2.13
C TRP A 39 15.04 -4.44 -0.83
N ARG A 40 15.75 -4.13 0.26
CA ARG A 40 15.10 -3.85 1.55
C ARG A 40 14.18 -2.64 1.44
N GLY A 41 14.68 -1.53 0.91
CA GLY A 41 13.90 -0.31 0.77
C GLY A 41 12.69 -0.47 -0.15
N PHE A 42 12.81 -1.26 -1.22
CA PHE A 42 11.69 -1.60 -2.10
C PHE A 42 10.60 -2.40 -1.39
N ILE A 43 10.98 -3.45 -0.65
CA ILE A 43 10.02 -4.26 0.11
C ILE A 43 9.35 -3.40 1.19
N GLU A 44 10.11 -2.58 1.91
CA GLU A 44 9.58 -1.64 2.91
C GLU A 44 8.56 -0.67 2.27
N ALA A 45 8.87 -0.09 1.11
CA ALA A 45 7.98 0.82 0.41
C ALA A 45 6.66 0.14 0.00
N ILE A 46 6.73 -1.06 -0.57
CA ILE A 46 5.53 -1.82 -1.02
C ILE A 46 4.68 -2.25 0.17
N CYS A 47 5.31 -2.84 1.20
CA CYS A 47 4.60 -3.29 2.39
C CYS A 47 4.00 -2.11 3.16
N GLY A 48 4.72 -0.99 3.26
CA GLY A 48 4.23 0.25 3.85
C GLY A 48 2.98 0.76 3.11
N ALA A 49 3.08 0.95 1.80
CA ALA A 49 1.98 1.44 0.99
C ALA A 49 0.73 0.53 1.03
N TYR A 50 0.94 -0.80 1.07
CA TYR A 50 -0.15 -1.75 1.23
C TYR A 50 -0.87 -1.56 2.58
N VAL A 51 -0.11 -1.51 3.67
CA VAL A 51 -0.67 -1.35 5.03
C VAL A 51 -1.32 0.02 5.20
N ASP A 52 -0.69 1.08 4.71
CA ASP A 52 -1.21 2.45 4.76
C ASP A 52 -2.57 2.52 4.07
N CYS A 53 -2.70 1.94 2.87
CA CYS A 53 -3.96 1.90 2.14
C CYS A 53 -5.07 1.18 2.92
N LEU A 54 -4.77 0.04 3.56
CA LEU A 54 -5.74 -0.67 4.40
C LEU A 54 -6.16 0.15 5.63
N VAL A 55 -5.22 0.84 6.26
CA VAL A 55 -5.50 1.71 7.42
C VAL A 55 -6.39 2.88 7.01
N GLU A 56 -6.09 3.53 5.89
CA GLU A 56 -6.91 4.64 5.36
C GLU A 56 -8.33 4.18 5.04
N GLN A 57 -8.50 3.03 4.38
CA GLN A 57 -9.81 2.44 4.11
C GLN A 57 -10.59 2.17 5.40
N GLN A 58 -9.94 1.58 6.41
CA GLN A 58 -10.56 1.30 7.70
C GLN A 58 -10.99 2.58 8.43
N VAL A 59 -10.15 3.62 8.40
CA VAL A 59 -10.47 4.94 8.98
C VAL A 59 -11.69 5.54 8.26
N ALA A 60 -11.75 5.49 6.94
CA ALA A 60 -12.87 6.00 6.16
C ALA A 60 -14.19 5.26 6.48
N ILE A 61 -14.14 3.94 6.63
CA ILE A 61 -15.28 3.11 7.02
C ILE A 61 -15.78 3.52 8.42
N ASN A 62 -14.89 3.64 9.39
CA ASN A 62 -15.24 4.02 10.76
C ASN A 62 -15.90 5.41 10.80
N GLN A 63 -15.35 6.37 10.06
CA GLN A 63 -15.93 7.72 9.94
C GLN A 63 -17.32 7.70 9.30
N ALA A 64 -17.54 6.87 8.27
CA ALA A 64 -18.84 6.71 7.64
C ALA A 64 -19.87 6.11 8.60
N LEU A 65 -19.48 5.09 9.37
CA LEU A 65 -20.34 4.46 10.38
C LEU A 65 -20.74 5.44 11.48
N HIS A 66 -19.82 6.25 12.00
CA HIS A 66 -20.14 7.28 13.01
C HIS A 66 -21.16 8.29 12.50
N LYS A 67 -21.03 8.74 11.24
CA LYS A 67 -21.98 9.67 10.61
C LYS A 67 -23.38 9.07 10.48
N VAL A 68 -23.49 7.81 10.10
CA VAL A 68 -24.79 7.12 9.93
C VAL A 68 -25.45 6.86 11.29
N GLN A 69 -24.68 6.61 12.35
CA GLN A 69 -25.19 6.34 13.69
C GLN A 69 -25.57 7.60 14.49
N GLY A 70 -25.32 8.80 13.97
CA GLY A 70 -25.70 10.06 14.63
C GLY A 70 -24.93 10.36 15.93
N LEU A 71 -23.81 9.67 16.17
CA LEU A 71 -22.94 9.94 17.31
C LEU A 71 -21.97 11.08 16.96
N PRO A 72 -21.74 12.07 17.86
CA PRO A 72 -20.80 13.15 17.60
C PRO A 72 -19.38 12.57 17.44
N GLY A 73 -18.69 13.00 16.37
CA GLY A 73 -17.35 12.56 16.02
C GLY A 73 -16.24 13.17 16.85
#